data_AF-A0A6M5YRK8-F1
#
_entry.id   AF-A0A6M5YRK8-F1
#
_cell.length_a   1.000
_cell.length_b   1.000
_cell.length_c   1.000
_cell.angle_alpha   90.00
_cell.angle_beta   90.00
_cell.angle_gamma   90.00
#
_symmetry.space_group_name_H-M   'P 1'
#
loop_
_entity.id
_entity.type
_entity.pdbx_description
1 polymer ?
#
loop_
_entity_poly.entity_id
_entity_poly.type
_entity_poly.pdbx_seq_one_letter_code
_entity_poly.pdbx_strand_id
1 'polypeptide(L)'
;MGLDLSVGTLAWCLANGEAEGADWTRRDMREINRLLAANGLSAHVEPETLPNLRDRCRLHGMPYSWIHYLRRAIAFARQSPADFRPLNEDQDPNDARVDREIDLFQSHLICHSDSDGYYVPIDFWNPLFDDTDVLVGAFWALVRRGCVNSLKWLCY
;
A
#
# COMPACT_ATOMS: atom_id res chain seq x y z
N MET A 1 -17.19 -3.25 0.32
CA MET A 1 -15.79 -2.75 0.32
C MET A 1 -14.91 -3.80 0.96
N GLY A 2 -13.85 -4.20 0.26
CA GLY A 2 -12.74 -4.98 0.83
C GLY A 2 -11.49 -4.10 0.92
N LEU A 3 -10.51 -4.55 1.69
CA LEU A 3 -9.17 -4.00 1.78
C LEU A 3 -8.18 -5.10 1.36
N ASP A 4 -7.26 -4.80 0.45
CA ASP A 4 -6.19 -5.70 0.02
C ASP A 4 -4.82 -4.98 0.04
N LEU A 5 -3.74 -5.76 0.11
CA LEU A 5 -2.35 -5.30 0.07
C LEU A 5 -1.51 -6.22 -0.84
N SER A 6 -1.81 -6.20 -2.13
CA SER A 6 -1.13 -6.99 -3.16
C SER A 6 0.16 -6.34 -3.69
N VAL A 7 1.03 -7.17 -4.29
CA VAL A 7 2.24 -6.75 -5.01
C VAL A 7 2.42 -7.62 -6.27
N GLY A 8 2.89 -7.03 -7.37
CA GLY A 8 3.10 -7.77 -8.63
C GLY A 8 1.81 -8.23 -9.30
N THR A 9 0.72 -7.47 -9.14
CA THR A 9 -0.62 -7.76 -9.69
C THR A 9 -0.59 -8.05 -11.19
N LEU A 10 0.28 -7.36 -11.96
CA LEU A 10 0.47 -7.63 -13.38
C LEU A 10 0.89 -9.08 -13.66
N ALA A 11 1.92 -9.58 -12.96
CA ALA A 11 2.38 -10.95 -13.09
C ALA A 11 1.31 -11.96 -12.65
N TRP A 12 0.53 -11.66 -11.61
CA TRP A 12 -0.58 -12.51 -11.19
C TRP A 12 -1.66 -12.59 -12.28
N CYS A 13 -2.06 -11.46 -12.87
CA CYS A 13 -3.05 -11.44 -13.96
C CYS A 13 -2.56 -12.22 -15.17
N LEU A 14 -1.31 -12.01 -15.60
CA LEU A 14 -0.71 -12.71 -16.73
C LEU A 14 -0.56 -14.22 -16.49
N ALA A 15 -0.24 -14.65 -15.26
CA ALA A 15 -0.11 -16.06 -14.91
C ALA A 15 -1.46 -16.80 -14.86
N ASN A 16 -2.56 -16.11 -14.59
CA ASN A 16 -3.91 -16.70 -14.50
C ASN A 16 -4.76 -16.49 -15.76
N GLY A 17 -4.30 -15.68 -16.72
CA GLY A 17 -5.04 -15.37 -17.95
C GLY A 17 -6.05 -14.22 -17.83
N GLU A 18 -5.99 -13.46 -16.73
CA GLU A 18 -6.85 -12.30 -16.44
C GLU A 18 -6.45 -11.09 -17.30
N ALA A 19 -6.71 -11.18 -18.61
CA ALA A 19 -6.29 -10.19 -19.60
C ALA A 19 -6.80 -8.78 -19.30
N GLU A 20 -8.04 -8.65 -18.82
CA GLU A 20 -8.59 -7.37 -18.38
C GLU A 20 -7.75 -6.77 -17.23
N GLY A 21 -7.55 -7.50 -16.14
CA GLY A 21 -6.75 -7.02 -15.00
C GLY A 21 -5.31 -6.65 -15.37
N ALA A 22 -4.70 -7.37 -16.33
CA ALA A 22 -3.38 -7.01 -16.86
C ALA A 22 -3.39 -5.67 -17.62
N ASP A 23 -4.43 -5.39 -18.41
CA ASP A 23 -4.53 -4.16 -19.21
C ASP A 23 -4.97 -2.94 -18.38
N TRP A 24 -5.80 -3.13 -17.33
CA TRP A 24 -6.02 -2.12 -16.29
C TRP A 24 -4.69 -1.80 -15.56
N THR A 25 -3.96 -2.81 -15.08
CA THR A 25 -2.66 -2.58 -14.40
C THR A 25 -1.65 -1.87 -15.30
N ARG A 26 -1.60 -2.24 -16.60
CA ARG A 26 -0.76 -1.54 -17.60
C ARG A 26 -1.23 -0.12 -17.89
N ARG A 27 -2.53 0.21 -17.76
CA ARG A 27 -3.04 1.59 -17.87
C ARG A 27 -2.54 2.43 -16.72
N ASP A 28 -2.75 1.97 -15.49
CA ASP A 28 -2.33 2.69 -14.28
C ASP A 28 -0.82 2.92 -14.27
N MET A 29 -0.03 1.91 -14.64
CA MET A 29 1.43 2.04 -14.71
C MET A 29 1.92 2.97 -15.81
N ARG A 30 1.18 3.18 -16.92
CA ARG A 30 1.52 4.25 -17.89
C ARG A 30 1.33 5.63 -17.27
N GLU A 31 0.28 5.81 -16.49
CA GLU A 31 -0.12 7.09 -15.91
C GLU A 31 0.75 7.48 -14.70
N ILE A 32 1.03 6.51 -13.82
CA ILE A 32 2.05 6.63 -12.75
C ILE A 32 3.41 7.02 -13.34
N ASN A 33 3.78 6.46 -14.50
CA ASN A 33 5.02 6.81 -15.18
C ASN A 33 5.00 8.21 -15.83
N ARG A 34 3.84 8.70 -16.29
CA ARG A 34 3.69 10.11 -16.70
C ARG A 34 3.96 11.04 -15.52
N LEU A 35 3.39 10.74 -14.35
CA LEU A 35 3.55 11.55 -13.14
C LEU A 35 4.99 11.52 -12.59
N LEU A 36 5.63 10.34 -12.57
CA LEU A 36 7.05 10.18 -12.25
C LEU A 36 7.93 11.03 -13.17
N ALA A 37 7.74 10.92 -14.49
CA ALA A 37 8.52 11.66 -15.48
C ALA A 37 8.32 13.18 -15.38
N ALA A 38 7.09 13.64 -15.12
CA ALA A 38 6.78 15.06 -14.89
C ALA A 38 7.50 15.64 -13.65
N ASN A 39 7.82 14.81 -12.67
CA ASN A 39 8.58 15.16 -11.48
C ASN A 39 10.10 14.85 -11.59
N GLY A 40 10.59 14.51 -12.79
CA GLY A 40 12.00 14.21 -13.04
C GLY A 40 12.50 12.89 -12.45
N LEU A 41 11.60 11.96 -12.12
CA LEU A 41 11.90 10.66 -11.53
C LEU A 41 11.97 9.56 -12.59
N SER A 42 12.71 8.50 -12.29
CA SER A 42 12.75 7.29 -13.11
C SER A 42 11.38 6.65 -13.27
N ALA A 43 11.13 6.00 -14.41
CA ALA A 43 9.98 5.14 -14.59
C ALA A 43 10.03 3.90 -13.68
N HIS A 44 8.88 3.47 -13.18
CA HIS A 44 8.66 2.15 -12.57
C HIS A 44 8.17 1.16 -13.64
N VAL A 45 8.62 -0.08 -13.56
CA VAL A 45 8.16 -1.17 -14.45
C VAL A 45 7.72 -2.33 -13.57
N GLU A 46 6.42 -2.59 -13.55
CA GLU A 46 5.88 -3.80 -12.92
C GLU A 46 6.42 -5.05 -13.64
N PRO A 47 6.90 -6.07 -12.90
CA PRO A 47 7.40 -7.29 -13.51
C PRO A 47 6.23 -8.11 -14.08
N GLU A 48 6.38 -8.61 -15.30
CA GLU A 48 5.38 -9.51 -15.92
C GLU A 48 5.47 -10.96 -15.41
N THR A 49 6.52 -11.31 -14.66
CA THR A 49 6.66 -12.60 -13.97
C THR A 49 7.28 -12.38 -12.58
N LEU A 50 6.81 -13.12 -11.58
CA LEU A 50 7.36 -13.09 -10.22
C LEU A 50 8.22 -14.33 -9.94
N PRO A 51 9.28 -14.23 -9.11
CA PRO A 51 9.84 -15.39 -8.46
C PRO A 51 8.83 -16.02 -7.49
N ASN A 52 9.06 -17.25 -7.05
CA ASN A 52 8.23 -17.88 -6.01
C ASN A 52 8.34 -17.08 -4.69
N LEU A 53 7.32 -16.26 -4.41
CA LEU A 53 7.24 -15.45 -3.20
C LEU A 53 6.85 -16.33 -2.01
N ARG A 54 7.62 -16.22 -0.92
CA ARG A 54 7.29 -16.84 0.36
C ARG A 54 6.19 -16.02 1.06
N ASP A 55 4.97 -16.14 0.58
CA ASP A 55 3.82 -15.53 1.23
C ASP A 55 3.62 -16.14 2.63
N ARG A 56 3.26 -15.27 3.58
CA ARG A 56 2.94 -15.61 4.97
C ARG A 56 1.49 -15.24 5.32
N CYS A 57 0.82 -14.49 4.47
CA CYS A 57 -0.61 -14.29 4.51
C CYS A 57 -1.32 -15.40 3.73
N ARG A 58 -2.53 -15.77 4.13
CA ARG A 58 -3.44 -16.62 3.33
C ARG A 58 -4.74 -15.88 2.98
N LEU A 59 -4.72 -14.56 3.13
CA LEU A 59 -5.87 -13.68 2.92
C LEU A 59 -5.53 -12.74 1.75
N HIS A 60 -6.15 -12.99 0.60
CA HIS A 60 -6.09 -12.12 -0.60
C HIS A 60 -7.03 -10.92 -0.46
N GLY A 61 -7.09 -10.35 0.74
CA GLY A 61 -8.04 -9.31 1.15
C GLY A 61 -8.76 -9.60 2.46
N MET A 62 -9.26 -8.55 3.08
CA MET A 62 -9.99 -8.53 4.35
C MET A 62 -11.20 -7.57 4.28
N PRO A 63 -12.18 -7.65 5.20
CA PRO A 63 -13.25 -6.65 5.27
C PRO A 63 -12.68 -5.24 5.46
N TYR A 64 -13.23 -4.24 4.78
CA TYR A 64 -12.72 -2.85 4.86
C TYR A 64 -12.64 -2.31 6.31
N SER A 65 -13.56 -2.72 7.19
CA SER A 65 -13.54 -2.39 8.63
C SER A 65 -12.28 -2.86 9.39
N TRP A 66 -11.47 -3.74 8.80
CA TRP A 66 -10.20 -4.18 9.39
C TRP A 66 -9.07 -3.13 9.26
N ILE A 67 -9.28 -2.04 8.50
CA ILE A 67 -8.26 -1.00 8.31
C ILE A 67 -7.81 -0.35 9.63
N HIS A 68 -8.71 -0.21 10.61
CA HIS A 68 -8.37 0.30 11.94
C HIS A 68 -7.42 -0.65 12.70
N TYR A 69 -7.66 -1.96 12.60
CA TYR A 69 -6.78 -2.99 13.19
C TYR A 69 -5.41 -3.03 12.50
N LEU A 70 -5.37 -2.84 11.18
CA LEU A 70 -4.13 -2.70 10.41
C LEU A 70 -3.35 -1.44 10.84
N ARG A 71 -4.01 -0.27 10.91
CA ARG A 71 -3.40 0.99 11.40
C ARG A 71 -2.83 0.82 12.81
N ARG A 72 -3.58 0.21 13.73
CA ARG A 72 -3.09 -0.13 15.09
C ARG A 72 -1.87 -1.05 15.05
N ALA A 73 -1.90 -2.13 14.27
CA ALA A 73 -0.76 -3.04 14.15
C ALA A 73 0.51 -2.34 13.62
N ILE A 74 0.37 -1.43 12.64
CA ILE A 74 1.48 -0.62 12.11
C ILE A 74 2.03 0.33 13.18
N ALA A 75 1.16 1.02 13.93
CA ALA A 75 1.59 1.93 14.99
C ALA A 75 2.36 1.20 16.11
N PHE A 76 1.89 0.03 16.54
CA PHE A 76 2.65 -0.84 17.45
C PHE A 76 3.98 -1.30 16.83
N ALA A 77 4.00 -1.76 15.58
CA ALA A 77 5.21 -2.23 14.89
C ALA A 77 6.27 -1.14 14.69
N ARG A 78 5.91 0.13 14.86
CA ARG A 78 6.82 1.29 14.79
C ARG A 78 7.23 1.84 16.15
N GLN A 79 6.32 1.84 17.14
CA GLN A 79 6.52 2.52 18.43
C GLN A 79 6.75 1.56 19.61
N SER A 80 6.15 0.37 19.60
CA SER A 80 6.17 -0.56 20.74
C SER A 80 5.95 -2.04 20.34
N PRO A 81 6.81 -2.66 19.49
CA PRO A 81 6.48 -3.95 18.87
C PRO A 81 6.25 -5.09 19.88
N ALA A 82 6.99 -5.10 21.00
CA ALA A 82 6.86 -6.11 22.05
C ALA A 82 5.52 -6.07 22.81
N ASP A 83 4.82 -4.93 22.76
CA ASP A 83 3.55 -4.71 23.45
C ASP A 83 2.34 -5.09 22.60
N PHE A 84 2.53 -5.39 21.30
CA PHE A 84 1.42 -5.71 20.41
C PHE A 84 0.68 -6.96 20.88
N ARG A 85 -0.62 -6.83 21.12
CA ARG A 85 -1.54 -7.94 21.35
C ARG A 85 -2.71 -7.83 20.36
N PRO A 86 -3.18 -8.95 19.78
CA PRO A 86 -4.48 -9.02 19.14
C PRO A 86 -5.59 -8.53 20.08
N LEU A 87 -6.67 -8.04 19.50
CA LEU A 87 -7.88 -7.65 20.20
C LEU A 87 -8.91 -8.77 20.12
N ASN A 88 -9.77 -8.87 21.13
CA ASN A 88 -11.00 -9.65 21.04
C ASN A 88 -12.04 -8.89 20.19
N GLU A 89 -13.05 -9.60 19.67
CA GLU A 89 -14.00 -9.07 18.67
C GLU A 89 -14.77 -7.81 19.12
N ASP A 90 -15.05 -7.68 20.42
CA ASP A 90 -15.77 -6.55 21.02
C ASP A 90 -14.89 -5.33 21.39
N GLN A 91 -13.58 -5.35 21.12
CA GLN A 91 -12.66 -4.30 21.55
C GLN A 91 -12.38 -3.28 20.44
N ASP A 92 -12.45 -1.99 20.80
CA ASP A 92 -12.14 -0.89 19.89
C ASP A 92 -10.67 -0.94 19.40
N PRO A 93 -10.41 -0.95 18.06
CA PRO A 93 -9.07 -0.84 17.49
C PRO A 93 -8.44 0.56 17.57
N ASN A 94 -9.14 1.60 18.04
CA ASN A 94 -8.55 2.91 18.30
C ASN A 94 -7.47 2.83 19.39
N ASP A 95 -6.31 3.43 19.14
CA ASP A 95 -5.15 3.43 20.03
C ASP A 95 -4.36 4.72 19.82
N ALA A 96 -4.00 5.43 20.90
CA ALA A 96 -3.35 6.74 20.82
C ALA A 96 -1.99 6.75 20.09
N ARG A 97 -1.39 5.57 19.84
CA ARG A 97 -0.23 5.44 18.94
C ARG A 97 -0.58 5.72 17.48
N VAL A 98 -1.82 5.45 17.05
CA VAL A 98 -2.33 5.74 15.69
C VAL A 98 -2.48 7.26 15.52
N ASP A 99 -3.16 7.91 16.46
CA ASP A 99 -3.34 9.38 16.49
C ASP A 99 -1.99 10.09 16.41
N ARG A 100 -1.00 9.62 17.19
CA ARG A 100 0.38 10.12 17.15
C ARG A 100 1.07 10.01 15.79
N GLU A 101 0.78 8.99 14.98
CA GLU A 101 1.35 8.85 13.63
C GLU A 101 0.70 9.83 12.65
N ILE A 102 -0.60 10.13 12.86
CA ILE A 102 -1.38 11.11 12.09
C ILE A 102 -0.90 12.54 12.42
N ASP A 103 -0.87 12.91 13.71
CA ASP A 103 -0.41 14.23 14.20
C ASP A 103 0.99 14.60 13.70
N LEU A 104 1.87 13.61 13.57
CA LEU A 104 3.27 13.78 13.14
C LEU A 104 3.49 13.48 11.66
N PHE A 105 2.45 13.03 10.93
CA PHE A 105 2.51 12.56 9.53
C PHE A 105 3.62 11.51 9.27
N GLN A 106 3.95 10.70 10.28
CA GLN A 106 5.17 9.87 10.30
C GLN A 106 5.02 8.51 9.61
N SER A 107 3.80 8.00 9.45
CA SER A 107 3.51 6.73 8.78
C SER A 107 2.55 6.97 7.63
N HIS A 108 3.06 6.98 6.39
CA HIS A 108 2.20 7.12 5.21
C HIS A 108 1.08 6.05 5.20
N LEU A 109 1.37 4.78 5.55
CA LEU A 109 0.35 3.72 5.57
C LEU A 109 -0.73 3.90 6.67
N ILE A 110 -0.58 4.89 7.56
CA ILE A 110 -1.64 5.32 8.49
C ILE A 110 -2.32 6.61 7.99
N CYS A 111 -1.53 7.58 7.50
CA CYS A 111 -1.98 8.94 7.14
C CYS A 111 -2.55 9.06 5.72
N HIS A 112 -2.28 8.08 4.86
CA HIS A 112 -2.84 7.94 3.51
C HIS A 112 -4.33 7.60 3.62
N SER A 113 -5.13 8.03 2.64
CA SER A 113 -6.55 7.71 2.61
C SER A 113 -6.78 6.23 2.31
N ASP A 114 -7.89 5.73 2.85
CA ASP A 114 -8.25 4.31 2.98
C ASP A 114 -8.53 3.63 1.64
N SER A 115 -8.90 4.41 0.62
CA SER A 115 -9.09 3.95 -0.76
C SER A 115 -8.01 4.45 -1.72
N ASP A 116 -7.20 5.45 -1.35
CA ASP A 116 -6.69 6.41 -2.34
C ASP A 116 -5.18 6.53 -2.44
N GLY A 117 -4.57 5.98 -3.51
CA GLY A 117 -3.18 6.20 -3.90
C GLY A 117 -2.38 4.92 -4.21
N TYR A 118 -1.17 5.10 -4.74
CA TYR A 118 -0.27 4.01 -5.16
C TYR A 118 1.10 4.10 -4.47
N TYR A 119 1.60 2.94 -4.05
CA TYR A 119 2.96 2.76 -3.53
C TYR A 119 3.85 2.21 -4.65
N VAL A 120 4.96 2.88 -4.95
CA VAL A 120 5.96 2.39 -5.93
C VAL A 120 7.33 2.21 -5.27
N PRO A 121 8.19 1.31 -5.78
CA PRO A 121 9.53 1.06 -5.22
C PRO A 121 10.57 2.16 -5.54
N ILE A 122 10.14 3.43 -5.61
CA ILE A 122 10.95 4.61 -5.93
C ILE A 122 11.02 5.55 -4.71
N ASP A 123 12.15 6.23 -4.55
CA ASP A 123 12.36 7.24 -3.50
C ASP A 123 12.23 8.66 -4.07
N PHE A 124 11.38 9.46 -3.43
CA PHE A 124 11.14 10.89 -3.67
C PHE A 124 10.71 11.54 -2.34
N TRP A 125 10.74 12.87 -2.23
CA TRP A 125 10.64 13.54 -0.92
C TRP A 125 9.21 13.70 -0.39
N ASN A 126 8.30 14.25 -1.21
CA ASN A 126 6.89 14.47 -0.88
C ASN A 126 5.99 13.53 -1.71
N PRO A 127 4.77 13.20 -1.24
CA PRO A 127 3.78 12.54 -2.10
C PRO A 127 3.52 13.31 -3.38
N LEU A 128 3.37 12.59 -4.50
CA LEU A 128 3.01 13.21 -5.77
C LEU A 128 1.48 13.20 -5.95
N PHE A 129 0.95 14.35 -6.34
CA PHE A 129 -0.44 14.59 -6.74
C PHE A 129 -0.46 14.91 -8.24
N ASP A 130 -1.59 14.69 -8.90
CA ASP A 130 -1.77 15.05 -10.30
C ASP A 130 -3.21 15.49 -10.55
N ASP A 131 -3.37 16.58 -11.29
CA ASP A 131 -4.62 17.34 -11.35
C ASP A 131 -5.50 16.94 -12.57
N THR A 132 -5.34 15.73 -13.12
CA THR A 132 -5.92 15.37 -14.43
C THR A 132 -7.14 14.45 -14.42
N ASP A 133 -7.54 13.92 -13.25
CA ASP A 133 -8.62 12.93 -13.10
C ASP A 133 -8.40 11.57 -13.84
N VAL A 134 -7.20 11.27 -14.36
CA VAL A 134 -6.96 10.11 -15.27
C VAL A 134 -6.70 8.76 -14.58
N LEU A 135 -6.18 8.73 -13.34
CA LEU A 135 -5.98 7.50 -12.57
C LEU A 135 -7.33 6.99 -12.05
N VAL A 136 -7.60 5.69 -12.24
CA VAL A 136 -8.89 5.07 -11.89
C VAL A 136 -8.75 3.81 -11.03
N GLY A 137 -7.59 3.58 -10.43
CA GLY A 137 -7.56 3.20 -9.01
C GLY A 137 -7.73 4.48 -8.18
N ALA A 138 -8.40 4.38 -7.03
CA ALA A 138 -8.80 5.56 -6.26
C ALA A 138 -7.59 6.34 -5.70
N PHE A 139 -7.82 7.60 -5.32
CA PHE A 139 -7.11 8.72 -5.95
C PHE A 139 -6.93 9.91 -4.91
N TRP A 140 -5.78 10.54 -4.51
CA TRP A 140 -4.37 10.69 -5.03
C TRP A 140 -3.30 10.59 -3.91
N ALA A 141 -2.28 9.77 -4.15
CA ALA A 141 -0.90 9.96 -3.67
C ALA A 141 0.04 8.95 -4.34
N LEU A 142 1.23 9.37 -4.79
CA LEU A 142 2.36 8.45 -4.98
C LEU A 142 3.20 8.44 -3.69
N VAL A 143 3.52 7.28 -3.11
CA VAL A 143 4.20 7.21 -1.79
C VAL A 143 5.62 6.60 -1.83
N ARG A 144 6.52 7.22 -1.07
CA ARG A 144 7.96 6.93 -0.99
C ARG A 144 8.27 5.54 -0.39
N ARG A 145 9.15 4.78 -1.07
CA ARG A 145 9.70 3.48 -0.65
C ARG A 145 10.22 3.38 0.79
N GLY A 146 10.79 4.45 1.35
CA GLY A 146 11.50 4.44 2.65
C GLY A 146 10.74 3.83 3.84
N CYS A 147 9.40 3.95 3.87
CA CYS A 147 8.57 3.41 4.96
C CYS A 147 8.32 1.88 4.87
N VAL A 148 8.60 1.21 3.75
CA VAL A 148 8.33 -0.24 3.57
C VAL A 148 9.18 -1.11 4.50
N ASN A 149 10.24 -0.57 5.12
CA ASN A 149 10.97 -1.25 6.20
C ASN A 149 10.07 -1.66 7.39
N SER A 150 8.94 -0.98 7.63
CA SER A 150 7.95 -1.37 8.64
C SER A 150 7.33 -2.75 8.38
N LEU A 151 7.21 -3.17 7.11
CA LEU A 151 6.64 -4.47 6.72
C LEU A 151 7.60 -5.65 6.88
N LYS A 152 8.89 -5.42 7.17
CA LYS A 152 9.85 -6.52 7.41
C LYS A 152 9.43 -7.45 8.55
N TRP A 153 8.75 -6.92 9.57
CA TRP A 153 8.21 -7.71 10.69
C TRP A 153 7.12 -8.72 10.25
N LEU A 154 6.47 -8.49 9.12
CA LEU A 154 5.50 -9.41 8.53
C LEU A 154 6.16 -10.48 7.63
N CYS A 155 7.46 -10.44 7.37
CA CYS A 155 8.16 -11.32 6.40
C CYS A 155 9.42 -12.05 6.92
N TYR A 156 9.52 -12.33 8.23
CA TYR A 156 10.50 -13.28 8.82
C TYR A 156 9.81 -14.50 9.41
#